data_AF-A0A085WU92-F1
#
_entry.id   AF-A0A085WU92-F1
#
_cell.length_a   1.000
_cell.length_b   1.000
_cell.length_c   1.000
_cell.angle_alpha   90.00
_cell.angle_beta   90.00
_cell.angle_gamma   90.00
#
_symmetry.space_group_name_H-M   'P 1'
#
loop_
_entity.id
_entity.type
_entity.pdbx_description
1 polymer ?
#
loop_
_entity_poly.entity_id
_entity_poly.type
_entity_poly.pdbx_seq_one_letter_code
_entity_poly.pdbx_strand_id
1 'polypeptide(L)'
;MQIFQRLSVRDVQFIRAEVDNHPEPYFILNTLRIIRCVDDARSEEVQYWKPEDGQPEKLGTYRYIHGLRIDASKVDHARIFRTWGWDIALILSEDLKQAIEAAGITGTRFVEV
;
A
#
# COMPACT_ATOMS: atom_id res chain seq x y z
N MET A 1 -1.50 15.62 7.02
CA MET A 1 -0.02 15.75 6.93
C MET A 1 0.68 15.70 8.30
N GLN A 2 0.15 16.36 9.34
CA GLN A 2 0.79 16.43 10.67
C GLN A 2 1.14 15.06 11.28
N ILE A 3 0.29 14.02 11.09
CA ILE A 3 0.56 12.66 11.59
C ILE A 3 1.88 12.11 11.04
N PHE A 4 2.11 12.26 9.72
CA PHE A 4 3.31 11.78 9.04
C PHE A 4 4.57 12.53 9.49
N GLN A 5 4.44 13.85 9.69
CA GLN A 5 5.54 14.67 10.23
C GLN A 5 5.88 14.27 11.67
N ARG A 6 4.87 14.12 12.54
CA ARG A 6 5.04 13.72 13.94
C ARG A 6 5.74 12.36 14.06
N LEU A 7 5.38 11.41 13.19
CA LEU A 7 5.99 10.07 13.16
C LEU A 7 7.27 10.00 12.31
N SER A 8 7.79 11.14 11.83
CA SER A 8 8.98 11.21 10.98
C SER A 8 8.92 10.31 9.74
N VAL A 9 7.73 10.11 9.17
CA VAL A 9 7.54 9.34 7.93
C VAL A 9 7.93 10.23 6.75
N ARG A 10 9.09 9.93 6.14
CA ARG A 10 9.67 10.74 5.06
C ARG A 10 9.43 10.17 3.66
N ASP A 11 9.06 8.90 3.56
CA ASP A 11 8.87 8.18 2.31
C ASP A 11 7.51 8.46 1.64
N VAL A 12 6.99 9.69 1.79
CA VAL A 12 5.72 10.11 1.23
C VAL A 12 5.82 11.51 0.61
N GLN A 13 5.04 11.72 -0.44
CA GLN A 13 4.75 13.01 -1.02
C GLN A 13 3.24 13.30 -0.88
N PHE A 14 2.91 14.57 -0.72
CA PHE A 14 1.55 15.06 -0.76
C PHE A 14 1.41 15.95 -1.99
N ILE A 15 0.70 15.45 -2.99
CA ILE A 15 0.50 16.16 -4.26
C ILE A 15 -0.88 16.79 -4.20
N ARG A 16 -0.96 18.12 -4.32
CA ARG A 16 -2.25 18.83 -4.28
C ARG A 16 -3.12 18.34 -5.44
N ALA A 17 -4.40 18.09 -5.15
CA ALA A 17 -5.40 17.72 -6.12
C ALA A 17 -6.66 18.55 -5.91
N GLU A 18 -7.36 18.83 -7.01
CA GLU A 18 -8.70 19.40 -7.00
C GLU A 18 -9.71 18.25 -7.06
N VAL A 19 -10.77 18.36 -6.27
CA VAL A 19 -11.85 17.36 -6.24
C VAL A 19 -13.13 18.10 -6.59
N ASP A 20 -13.80 17.63 -7.63
CA ASP A 20 -15.04 18.26 -8.11
C ASP A 20 -16.07 18.39 -7.00
N ASN A 21 -16.70 19.55 -6.92
CA ASN A 21 -17.68 19.93 -5.89
C ASN A 21 -17.14 19.97 -4.45
N HIS A 22 -15.81 19.95 -4.26
CA HIS A 22 -15.18 20.08 -2.95
C HIS A 22 -14.14 21.22 -2.95
N PRO A 23 -14.45 22.38 -2.36
CA PRO A 23 -13.58 23.56 -2.41
C PRO A 23 -12.36 23.48 -1.48
N GLU A 24 -12.35 22.55 -0.52
CA GLU A 24 -11.23 22.36 0.41
C GLU A 24 -9.99 21.79 -0.31
N PRO A 25 -8.76 22.02 0.20
CA PRO A 25 -7.57 21.45 -0.40
C PRO A 25 -7.48 19.94 -0.14
N TYR A 26 -7.48 19.14 -1.22
CA TYR A 26 -7.20 17.71 -1.17
C TYR A 26 -5.77 17.42 -1.63
N PHE A 27 -5.25 16.28 -1.18
CA PHE A 27 -3.91 15.82 -1.52
C PHE A 27 -3.93 14.33 -1.81
N ILE A 28 -3.29 13.94 -2.90
CA ILE A 28 -2.89 12.56 -3.15
C ILE A 28 -1.69 12.26 -2.25
N LEU A 29 -1.83 11.24 -1.41
CA LEU A 29 -0.71 10.65 -0.69
C LEU A 29 0.00 9.67 -1.63
N ASN A 30 1.20 10.03 -2.07
CA ASN A 30 2.07 9.18 -2.86
C ASN A 30 3.17 8.59 -1.97
N THR A 31 3.33 7.26 -1.98
CA THR A 31 4.43 6.59 -1.27
C THR A 31 5.63 6.43 -2.18
N LEU A 32 6.83 6.65 -1.67
CA LEU A 32 8.07 6.61 -2.46
C LEU A 32 8.77 5.25 -2.46
N ARG A 33 8.26 4.29 -1.69
CA ARG A 33 8.87 2.98 -1.51
C ARG A 33 8.00 1.90 -2.15
N ILE A 34 8.63 1.10 -3.00
CA ILE A 34 8.08 -0.13 -3.56
C ILE A 34 8.98 -1.28 -3.09
N ILE A 35 8.42 -2.26 -2.38
CA ILE A 35 9.20 -3.32 -1.73
C ILE A 35 8.71 -4.71 -2.18
N ARG A 36 9.64 -5.55 -2.65
CA ARG A 36 9.36 -6.95 -3.01
C ARG A 36 9.33 -7.84 -1.78
N CYS A 37 8.23 -7.77 -1.05
CA CYS A 37 8.05 -8.45 0.24
C CYS A 37 6.85 -9.40 0.31
N VAL A 38 6.03 -9.52 -0.74
CA VAL A 38 4.93 -10.49 -0.76
C VAL A 38 5.49 -11.90 -0.50
N ASP A 39 4.85 -12.61 0.41
CA ASP A 39 5.16 -13.99 0.76
C ASP A 39 4.10 -14.90 0.16
N ASP A 40 4.40 -15.39 -1.04
CA ASP A 40 3.50 -16.26 -1.79
C ASP A 40 3.15 -17.54 -1.04
N ALA A 41 4.10 -18.09 -0.28
CA ALA A 41 3.94 -19.37 0.39
C ALA A 41 3.05 -19.27 1.63
N ARG A 42 3.02 -18.10 2.27
CA ARG A 42 2.15 -17.84 3.44
C ARG A 42 0.82 -17.18 3.08
N SER A 43 0.70 -16.63 1.86
CA SER A 43 -0.58 -16.09 1.38
C SER A 43 -1.57 -17.23 1.10
N GLU A 44 -2.86 -16.97 1.32
CA GLU A 44 -3.89 -18.02 1.19
C GLU A 44 -4.08 -18.47 -0.26
N GLU A 45 -4.02 -17.55 -1.21
CA GLU A 45 -4.04 -17.85 -2.64
C GLU A 45 -3.23 -16.82 -3.41
N VAL A 46 -2.42 -17.29 -4.37
CA VAL A 46 -1.70 -16.43 -5.30
C VAL A 46 -1.90 -16.95 -6.71
N GLN A 47 -2.36 -16.08 -7.60
CA GLN A 47 -2.46 -16.35 -9.02
C GLN A 47 -1.57 -15.38 -9.79
N TYR A 48 -0.91 -15.92 -10.81
CA TYR A 48 -0.12 -15.17 -11.76
C TYR A 48 -0.82 -15.14 -13.11
N TRP A 49 -0.58 -14.08 -13.87
CA TRP A 49 -0.94 -14.06 -15.29
C TRP A 49 -0.15 -15.14 -16.03
N LYS A 50 -0.87 -15.96 -16.81
CA LYS A 50 -0.31 -17.05 -17.62
C LYS A 50 -0.45 -16.74 -19.12
N PRO A 51 0.29 -17.44 -20.01
CA PRO A 51 0.17 -17.23 -21.45
C PRO A 51 -1.27 -17.43 -21.95
N GLU A 52 -1.99 -18.39 -21.37
CA GLU A 52 -3.37 -18.72 -21.73
C GLU A 52 -4.37 -17.59 -21.45
N ASP A 53 -4.01 -16.61 -20.60
CA ASP A 53 -4.89 -15.48 -20.24
C ASP A 53 -4.90 -14.36 -21.30
N GLY A 54 -4.04 -14.44 -22.32
CA GLY A 54 -4.04 -13.51 -23.46
C GLY A 54 -3.57 -12.08 -23.14
N GLN A 55 -2.87 -11.87 -22.02
CA GLN A 55 -2.29 -10.57 -21.62
C GLN A 55 -0.75 -10.66 -21.52
N PRO A 56 -0.04 -10.65 -22.68
CA PRO A 56 1.40 -10.88 -22.73
C PRO A 56 2.21 -9.84 -21.93
N GLU A 57 1.71 -8.61 -21.82
CA GLU A 57 2.35 -7.52 -21.06
C GLU A 57 2.31 -7.72 -19.54
N LYS A 58 1.44 -8.62 -19.05
CA LYS A 58 1.29 -8.93 -17.63
C LYS A 58 1.90 -10.27 -17.22
N LEU A 59 2.41 -11.03 -18.18
CA LEU A 59 2.92 -12.39 -17.95
C LEU A 59 3.94 -12.42 -16.81
N GLY A 60 3.73 -13.31 -15.84
CA GLY A 60 4.61 -13.45 -14.67
C GLY A 60 4.40 -12.40 -13.56
N THR A 61 3.43 -11.49 -13.70
CA THR A 61 3.00 -10.59 -12.63
C THR A 61 1.80 -11.16 -11.87
N TYR A 62 1.54 -10.63 -10.68
CA TYR A 62 0.38 -11.04 -9.89
C TYR A 62 -0.91 -10.68 -10.63
N ARG A 63 -1.81 -11.66 -10.73
CA ARG A 63 -3.17 -11.51 -11.21
C ARG A 63 -4.15 -11.35 -10.05
N TYR A 64 -3.92 -12.12 -8.98
CA TYR A 64 -4.80 -12.15 -7.82
C TYR A 64 -4.02 -12.62 -6.58
N ILE A 65 -4.33 -12.02 -5.43
CA ILE A 65 -3.83 -12.46 -4.14
C ILE A 65 -5.00 -12.47 -3.15
N HIS A 66 -5.26 -13.61 -2.51
CA HIS A 66 -6.14 -13.76 -1.35
C HIS A 66 -5.31 -13.97 -0.08
N GLY A 67 -5.77 -13.39 1.04
CA GLY A 67 -5.06 -13.50 2.33
C GLY A 67 -3.60 -13.08 2.25
N LEU A 68 -3.34 -11.88 1.69
CA LEU A 68 -1.98 -11.36 1.47
C LEU A 68 -1.14 -11.47 2.75
N ARG A 69 0.01 -12.14 2.65
CA ARG A 69 1.07 -12.14 3.67
C ARG A 69 2.33 -11.49 3.13
N ILE A 70 3.07 -10.83 4.01
CA ILE A 70 4.38 -10.24 3.70
C ILE A 70 5.49 -10.82 4.56
N ASP A 71 6.68 -10.90 3.99
CA ASP A 71 7.92 -11.19 4.70
C ASP A 71 8.46 -9.90 5.34
N ALA A 72 8.19 -9.75 6.64
CA ALA A 72 8.61 -8.58 7.41
C ALA A 72 10.14 -8.36 7.41
N SER A 73 10.94 -9.42 7.19
CA SER A 73 12.41 -9.27 7.11
C SER A 73 12.87 -8.45 5.90
N LYS A 74 12.01 -8.31 4.87
CA LYS A 74 12.29 -7.53 3.65
C LYS A 74 11.81 -6.08 3.71
N VAL A 75 11.05 -5.72 4.74
CA VAL A 75 10.41 -4.40 4.88
C VAL A 75 11.36 -3.35 5.48
N ASP A 76 12.42 -3.80 6.15
CA ASP A 76 13.40 -2.93 6.83
C ASP A 76 12.68 -1.98 7.81
N HIS A 77 12.94 -0.67 7.76
CA HIS A 77 12.32 0.35 8.62
C HIS A 77 11.17 1.11 7.94
N ALA A 78 10.66 0.62 6.80
CA ALA A 78 9.60 1.30 6.06
C ALA A 78 8.28 1.26 6.85
N ARG A 79 7.74 2.45 7.14
CA ARG A 79 6.44 2.62 7.83
C ARG A 79 5.25 2.71 6.89
N ILE A 80 5.50 3.01 5.62
CA ILE A 80 4.48 3.08 4.58
C ILE A 80 5.12 2.78 3.22
N PHE A 81 4.53 1.88 2.45
CA PHE A 81 5.06 1.48 1.14
C PHE A 81 4.01 0.73 0.32
N ARG A 82 4.27 0.56 -0.98
CA ARG A 82 3.53 -0.38 -1.84
C ARG A 82 4.34 -1.64 -2.07
N THR A 83 3.66 -2.77 -2.24
CA THR A 83 4.35 -4.01 -2.59
C THR A 83 4.78 -3.99 -4.06
N TRP A 84 5.90 -4.63 -4.38
CA TRP A 84 6.31 -4.83 -5.77
C TRP A 84 5.38 -5.85 -6.45
N GLY A 85 4.89 -5.53 -7.65
CA GLY A 85 4.06 -6.42 -8.46
C GLY A 85 2.59 -6.49 -8.04
N TRP A 86 2.23 -6.05 -6.83
CA TRP A 86 0.85 -5.96 -6.36
C TRP A 86 0.57 -4.55 -5.80
N ASP A 87 0.34 -3.62 -6.72
CA ASP A 87 0.23 -2.18 -6.45
C ASP A 87 -1.08 -1.78 -5.76
N ILE A 88 -2.07 -2.67 -5.69
CA ILE A 88 -3.35 -2.46 -5.00
C ILE A 88 -3.14 -2.24 -3.49
N ALA A 89 -2.18 -2.94 -2.88
CA ALA A 89 -1.94 -2.88 -1.45
C ALA A 89 -1.07 -1.67 -1.04
N LEU A 90 -1.59 -0.86 -0.11
CA LEU A 90 -0.82 0.14 0.63
C LEU A 90 -0.54 -0.41 2.03
N ILE A 91 0.72 -0.70 2.33
CA ILE A 91 1.13 -1.28 3.61
C ILE A 91 1.53 -0.15 4.56
N LEU A 92 1.14 -0.29 5.82
CA LEU A 92 1.39 0.67 6.90
C LEU A 92 1.92 -0.09 8.11
N SER A 93 2.83 0.52 8.87
CA SER A 93 3.18 0.03 10.20
C SER A 93 2.03 0.25 11.18
N GLU A 94 1.93 -0.61 12.20
CA GLU A 94 0.85 -0.56 13.20
C GLU A 94 0.81 0.80 13.93
N ASP A 95 1.95 1.39 14.24
CA ASP A 95 2.01 2.70 14.92
C ASP A 95 1.48 3.86 14.04
N LEU A 96 1.69 3.79 12.73
CA LEU A 96 1.12 4.76 11.78
C LEU A 96 -0.39 4.56 11.64
N LYS A 97 -0.86 3.31 11.57
CA LYS A 97 -2.29 2.98 11.57
C LYS A 97 -2.98 3.50 12.84
N GLN A 98 -2.43 3.22 14.02
CA GLN A 98 -2.98 3.71 15.30
C GLN A 98 -3.03 5.23 15.35
N ALA A 99 -2.02 5.93 14.82
CA ALA A 99 -2.03 7.38 14.77
C ALA A 99 -3.08 7.95 13.80
N ILE A 100 -3.38 7.25 12.70
CA ILE A 100 -4.45 7.60 11.76
C ILE A 100 -5.82 7.41 12.43
N GLU A 101 -6.03 6.29 13.13
CA GLU A 101 -7.26 5.99 13.86
C GLU A 101 -7.50 6.99 15.00
N ALA A 102 -6.48 7.27 15.81
CA ALA A 102 -6.57 8.23 16.92
C ALA A 102 -6.83 9.67 16.46
N ALA A 103 -6.49 10.00 15.22
CA ALA A 103 -6.79 11.30 14.62
C ALA A 103 -8.23 11.41 14.08
N GLY A 104 -9.01 10.33 14.13
CA GLY A 104 -10.39 10.31 13.64
C GLY A 104 -10.51 10.42 12.12
N ILE A 105 -9.48 10.00 11.38
CA ILE A 105 -9.53 9.97 9.91
C ILE A 105 -10.60 8.96 9.47
N THR A 106 -11.50 9.40 8.60
CA THR A 106 -12.62 8.59 8.10
C THR A 106 -12.31 7.96 6.74
N GLY A 107 -13.12 6.98 6.32
CA GLY A 107 -12.98 6.33 5.02
C GLY A 107 -11.84 5.31 4.93
N THR A 108 -11.18 4.98 6.04
CA THR A 108 -10.12 3.97 6.10
C THR A 108 -10.67 2.60 6.47
N ARG A 109 -10.15 1.55 5.82
CA ARG A 109 -10.31 0.15 6.22
C ARG A 109 -8.93 -0.49 6.32
N PHE A 110 -8.61 -1.05 7.47
CA PHE A 110 -7.35 -1.76 7.70
C PHE A 110 -7.60 -3.28 7.72
N VAL A 111 -6.66 -4.03 7.16
CA VAL A 111 -6.63 -5.49 7.17
C VAL A 111 -5.20 -5.89 7.51
N GLU A 112 -5.05 -6.81 8.46
CA GLU A 112 -3.75 -7.33 8.88
C GLU A 112 -3.18 -8.27 7.81
N VAL A 113 -1.90 -8.09 7.48
CA VAL A 113 -1.16 -8.85 6.46
C VAL A 113 0.09 -9.48 7.05
#